data_AF-A0A0S6XJV9-F1
#
_entry.id   AF-A0A0S6XJV9-F1
#
_cell.length_a   1.000
_cell.length_b   1.000
_cell.length_c   1.000
_cell.angle_alpha   90.00
_cell.angle_beta   90.00
_cell.angle_gamma   90.00
#
_symmetry.space_group_name_H-M   'P 1'
#
loop_
_entity.id
_entity.type
_entity.pdbx_description
1 polymer ?
#
loop_
_entity_poly.entity_id
_entity_poly.type
_entity_poly.pdbx_seq_one_letter_code
_entity_poly.pdbx_strand_id
1 'polypeptide(L)'
;MTQEQIEDAIELGEKLATGQEDLVALDERSLSLRGKKSKSRDSADKPSQNGGKSDKRKADDSKAAKPTRKKPRTDGTMSSYFTTTNDRATPTAAKQPASPKKEHINPITNKSYPSKPAGDLIRESTLTPFRKQVLTLLSQVPRGQYTTYAAMSAHISDTSHKTCARAVGNAMRNNPFAPVVPCHRVLAADGRIGGFGGDWGEDGKHAAIKKKMLREEGVKFDGSGKVVGPVFKGFQGDGKK
;
A
#
# COMPACT_ATOMS: atom_id res chain seq x y z
N MET A 1 -22.93 17.44 7.89
CA MET A 1 -24.06 16.65 8.42
C MET A 1 -25.02 17.66 9.01
N THR A 2 -26.24 17.71 8.52
CA THR A 2 -27.26 18.66 9.00
C THR A 2 -27.84 18.18 10.33
N GLN A 3 -28.49 19.06 11.09
CA GLN A 3 -29.12 18.70 12.36
C GLN A 3 -30.22 17.64 12.15
N GLU A 4 -31.00 17.80 11.09
CA GLU A 4 -32.02 16.84 10.62
C GLU A 4 -31.44 15.43 10.37
N GLN A 5 -30.26 15.34 9.74
CA GLN A 5 -29.59 14.04 9.52
C GLN A 5 -29.14 13.34 10.80
N ILE A 6 -28.90 14.11 11.87
CA ILE A 6 -28.52 13.56 13.18
C ILE A 6 -29.78 13.06 13.89
N GLU A 7 -30.87 13.81 13.84
CA GLU A 7 -32.17 13.44 14.41
C GLU A 7 -32.72 12.16 13.75
N ASP A 8 -32.71 12.08 12.42
CA ASP A 8 -33.13 10.89 11.66
C ASP A 8 -32.31 9.64 12.02
N ALA A 9 -31.00 9.81 12.24
CA ALA A 9 -30.10 8.71 12.59
C ALA A 9 -30.35 8.18 14.01
N ILE A 10 -30.71 9.06 14.95
CA ILE A 10 -31.07 8.69 16.32
C ILE A 10 -32.40 7.94 16.32
N GLU A 11 -33.41 8.46 15.62
CA GLU A 11 -34.74 7.85 15.53
C GLU A 11 -34.69 6.46 14.89
N LEU A 12 -33.91 6.29 13.82
CA LEU A 12 -33.70 4.99 13.19
C LEU A 12 -33.02 3.99 14.15
N GLY A 13 -32.07 4.45 14.97
CA GLY A 13 -31.43 3.64 16.01
C GLY A 13 -32.42 3.13 17.07
N GLU A 14 -33.34 3.97 17.51
CA GLU A 14 -34.37 3.59 18.49
C GLU A 14 -35.40 2.60 17.91
N LYS A 15 -35.79 2.77 16.64
CA LYS A 15 -36.70 1.83 15.94
C LYS A 15 -36.07 0.45 15.74
N LEU A 16 -34.77 0.40 15.45
CA LEU A 16 -34.02 -0.85 15.38
C LEU A 16 -33.91 -1.54 16.75
N ALA A 17 -33.68 -0.77 17.81
CA ALA A 17 -33.57 -1.30 19.17
C ALA A 17 -34.91 -1.85 19.70
N THR A 18 -36.04 -1.25 19.30
CA THR A 18 -37.39 -1.67 19.67
C THR A 18 -37.96 -2.75 18.74
N GLY A 19 -37.24 -3.12 17.68
CA GLY A 19 -37.68 -4.13 16.69
C GLY A 19 -38.80 -3.66 15.76
N GLN A 20 -39.07 -2.35 15.72
CA GLN A 20 -40.02 -1.75 14.78
C GLN A 20 -39.46 -1.71 13.36
N GLU A 21 -38.14 -1.71 13.22
CA GLU A 21 -37.42 -1.76 11.95
C GLU A 21 -36.45 -2.95 11.93
N ASP A 22 -36.31 -3.59 10.78
CA ASP A 22 -35.39 -4.71 10.57
C ASP A 22 -34.19 -4.25 9.73
N LEU A 23 -32.98 -4.52 10.24
CA LEU A 23 -31.71 -4.24 9.56
C LEU A 23 -31.63 -4.91 8.19
N VAL A 24 -32.17 -6.11 8.06
CA VAL A 24 -32.13 -6.86 6.79
C VAL A 24 -33.03 -6.18 5.76
N ALA A 25 -34.26 -5.83 6.14
CA ALA A 25 -35.19 -5.11 5.27
C ALA A 25 -34.65 -3.74 4.84
N LEU A 26 -33.99 -3.01 5.75
CA LEU A 26 -33.36 -1.72 5.43
C LEU A 26 -32.19 -1.88 4.45
N ASP A 27 -31.37 -2.94 4.59
CA ASP A 27 -30.31 -3.24 3.63
C ASP A 27 -30.88 -3.56 2.24
N GLU A 28 -31.94 -4.37 2.16
CA GLU A 28 -32.60 -4.70 0.90
C GLU A 28 -33.24 -3.47 0.22
N ARG A 29 -33.89 -2.61 1.01
CA ARG A 29 -34.38 -1.31 0.54
C ARG A 29 -33.23 -0.42 0.03
N SER A 30 -32.10 -0.43 0.73
CA SER A 30 -30.93 0.35 0.35
C SER A 30 -30.24 -0.18 -0.93
N LEU A 31 -30.26 -1.49 -1.13
CA LEU A 31 -29.76 -2.15 -2.32
C LEU A 31 -30.67 -1.90 -3.52
N SER A 32 -32.00 -2.01 -3.33
CA SER A 32 -32.99 -1.77 -4.40
C SER A 32 -32.99 -0.33 -4.90
N LEU A 33 -32.89 0.67 -4.01
CA LEU A 33 -32.72 2.08 -4.39
C LEU A 33 -31.45 2.31 -5.22
N ARG A 34 -30.41 1.49 -5.03
CA ARG A 34 -29.15 1.53 -5.77
C ARG A 34 -29.13 0.60 -7.00
N GLY A 35 -30.28 0.03 -7.38
CA GLY A 35 -30.42 -0.85 -8.53
C GLY A 35 -29.75 -2.22 -8.38
N LYS A 36 -29.46 -2.66 -7.15
CA LYS A 36 -28.82 -3.94 -6.84
C LYS A 36 -29.83 -4.87 -6.14
N LYS A 37 -29.84 -6.16 -6.51
CA LYS A 37 -30.56 -7.20 -5.76
C LYS A 37 -29.60 -7.89 -4.77
N SER A 38 -30.10 -8.24 -3.58
CA SER A 38 -29.37 -9.07 -2.63
C SER A 38 -29.06 -10.43 -3.27
N LYS A 39 -27.83 -10.94 -3.08
CA LYS A 39 -27.49 -12.32 -3.43
C LYS A 39 -28.01 -13.20 -2.30
N SER A 40 -28.99 -14.06 -2.58
CA SER A 40 -29.38 -15.12 -1.65
C SER A 40 -28.14 -15.95 -1.30
N ARG A 41 -27.82 -16.02 -0.01
CA ARG A 41 -26.90 -17.04 0.50
C ARG A 41 -27.78 -18.22 0.90
N ASP A 42 -27.95 -19.15 -0.02
CA ASP A 42 -28.57 -20.43 0.28
C ASP A 42 -27.77 -21.16 1.37
N SER A 43 -28.55 -21.66 2.32
CA SER A 43 -28.18 -22.31 3.56
C SER A 43 -27.17 -23.44 3.38
N ALA A 44 -26.07 -23.35 4.12
CA ALA A 44 -25.21 -24.48 4.40
C ALA A 44 -25.84 -25.31 5.52
N ASP A 45 -26.43 -26.46 5.18
CA ASP A 45 -26.58 -27.57 6.12
C ASP A 45 -26.70 -28.91 5.36
N LYS A 46 -26.04 -29.94 5.92
CA LYS A 46 -26.11 -31.39 5.64
C LYS A 46 -25.11 -32.07 4.68
N PRO A 47 -24.77 -33.36 4.96
CA PRO A 47 -23.39 -33.75 5.26
C PRO A 47 -22.72 -34.67 4.22
N SER A 48 -21.41 -34.79 4.40
CA SER A 48 -20.50 -35.74 3.76
C SER A 48 -21.01 -37.18 3.73
N GLN A 49 -21.03 -37.79 2.54
CA GLN A 49 -20.86 -39.22 2.35
C GLN A 49 -19.90 -39.50 1.19
N ASN A 50 -18.97 -40.40 1.51
CA ASN A 50 -17.87 -40.91 0.71
C ASN A 50 -18.38 -42.08 -0.16
N GLY A 51 -17.84 -42.26 -1.38
CA GLY A 51 -18.18 -43.42 -2.22
C GLY A 51 -17.51 -43.37 -3.59
N GLY A 52 -16.51 -44.23 -3.79
CA GLY A 52 -15.64 -44.24 -4.97
C GLY A 52 -16.07 -45.11 -6.17
N LYS A 53 -15.04 -45.54 -6.92
CA LYS A 53 -14.98 -46.30 -8.19
C LYS A 53 -15.03 -45.43 -9.45
N SER A 54 -13.90 -45.22 -10.14
CA SER A 54 -13.18 -46.14 -11.06
C SER A 54 -13.98 -46.44 -12.33
N ASP A 55 -13.51 -45.93 -13.48
CA ASP A 55 -13.25 -46.83 -14.62
C ASP A 55 -12.41 -46.20 -15.74
N LYS A 56 -11.59 -47.09 -16.32
CA LYS A 56 -10.69 -46.90 -17.46
C LYS A 56 -11.46 -46.85 -18.79
N ARG A 57 -10.84 -46.21 -19.80
CA ARG A 57 -10.73 -46.59 -21.24
C ARG A 57 -9.94 -45.45 -21.94
N LYS A 58 -8.67 -45.59 -22.38
CA LYS A 58 -8.16 -46.13 -23.68
C LYS A 58 -9.10 -45.85 -24.87
N ALA A 59 -8.68 -45.42 -26.06
CA ALA A 59 -7.42 -45.05 -26.71
C ALA A 59 -7.80 -44.40 -28.07
N ASP A 60 -6.78 -44.08 -28.87
CA ASP A 60 -6.75 -44.07 -30.35
C ASP A 60 -6.56 -42.74 -31.11
N ASP A 61 -5.74 -42.91 -32.14
CA ASP A 61 -5.03 -42.00 -33.02
C ASP A 61 -5.93 -41.20 -33.98
N SER A 62 -5.43 -40.03 -34.41
CA SER A 62 -5.05 -39.74 -35.82
C SER A 62 -5.26 -38.27 -36.28
N LYS A 63 -4.18 -37.75 -36.87
CA LYS A 63 -4.05 -36.82 -38.02
C LYS A 63 -4.90 -35.53 -38.16
N ALA A 64 -4.13 -34.45 -38.36
CA ALA A 64 -4.19 -33.45 -39.44
C ALA A 64 -4.73 -32.02 -39.19
N ALA A 65 -3.84 -31.06 -39.54
CA ALA A 65 -4.04 -29.75 -40.16
C ALA A 65 -4.73 -28.56 -39.44
N LYS A 66 -3.98 -27.44 -39.40
CA LYS A 66 -4.29 -26.03 -39.06
C LYS A 66 -5.58 -25.50 -39.76
N PRO A 67 -6.31 -24.49 -39.21
CA PRO A 67 -5.83 -23.10 -39.21
C PRO A 67 -6.24 -22.21 -38.01
N THR A 68 -5.52 -21.10 -37.88
CA THR A 68 -5.73 -19.99 -36.95
C THR A 68 -7.04 -19.24 -37.20
N ARG A 69 -7.83 -18.96 -36.15
CA ARG A 69 -8.78 -17.83 -36.16
C ARG A 69 -9.05 -17.32 -34.74
N LYS A 70 -8.59 -16.10 -34.46
CA LYS A 70 -8.85 -15.35 -33.22
C LYS A 70 -10.36 -15.09 -33.10
N LYS A 71 -10.98 -15.42 -31.95
CA LYS A 71 -12.33 -14.95 -31.62
C LYS A 71 -12.30 -13.45 -31.27
N PRO A 72 -13.25 -12.66 -31.80
CA PRO A 72 -13.34 -11.23 -31.50
C PRO A 72 -13.72 -11.01 -30.02
N ARG A 73 -13.11 -10.00 -29.41
CA ARG A 73 -13.44 -9.52 -28.06
C ARG A 73 -14.80 -8.83 -28.18
N THR A 74 -15.80 -9.33 -27.47
CA THR A 74 -17.08 -8.61 -27.33
C THR A 74 -16.84 -7.39 -26.43
N ASP A 75 -17.23 -6.24 -26.95
CA ASP A 75 -17.03 -4.92 -26.39
C ASP A 75 -17.51 -4.83 -24.94
N GLY A 76 -16.58 -4.45 -24.07
CA GLY A 76 -16.92 -3.97 -22.74
C GLY A 76 -17.63 -2.65 -22.89
N THR A 77 -18.91 -2.62 -22.51
CA THR A 77 -19.67 -1.40 -22.28
C THR A 77 -18.93 -0.58 -21.23
N MET A 78 -18.06 0.34 -21.68
CA MET A 78 -17.42 1.31 -20.81
C MET A 78 -18.50 2.26 -20.30
N SER A 79 -18.52 2.41 -18.99
CA SER A 79 -19.41 3.32 -18.29
C SER A 79 -19.14 4.77 -18.70
N SER A 80 -20.20 5.54 -18.95
CA SER A 80 -20.20 6.95 -19.36
C SER A 80 -19.57 7.92 -18.36
N TYR A 81 -19.09 7.42 -17.21
CA TYR A 81 -18.31 8.21 -16.25
C TYR A 81 -16.90 8.59 -16.75
N PHE A 82 -16.42 8.06 -17.89
CA PHE A 82 -15.08 8.35 -18.43
C PHE A 82 -15.05 9.20 -19.72
N THR A 83 -16.18 9.68 -20.23
CA THR A 83 -16.18 10.56 -21.42
C THR A 83 -16.10 12.03 -21.00
N THR A 84 -14.89 12.57 -20.86
CA THR A 84 -14.66 14.01 -21.01
C THR A 84 -14.60 14.33 -22.50
N THR A 85 -15.66 14.92 -23.04
CA THR A 85 -15.64 15.59 -24.34
C THR A 85 -14.65 16.74 -24.26
N ASN A 86 -13.55 16.65 -24.99
CA ASN A 86 -12.65 17.78 -25.20
C ASN A 86 -12.33 17.87 -26.69
N ASP A 87 -13.32 18.35 -27.43
CA ASP A 87 -13.09 18.97 -28.74
C ASP A 87 -12.34 20.27 -28.51
N ARG A 88 -11.02 20.26 -28.70
CA ARG A 88 -10.32 21.46 -29.13
C ARG A 88 -9.11 21.14 -29.99
N ALA A 89 -9.26 21.53 -31.24
CA ALA A 89 -8.28 21.50 -32.31
C ALA A 89 -6.89 21.98 -31.88
N THR A 90 -5.89 21.28 -32.41
CA THR A 90 -4.49 21.71 -32.52
C THR A 90 -4.38 23.04 -33.25
N PRO A 91 -3.46 23.91 -32.78
CA PRO A 91 -2.66 24.70 -33.70
C PRO A 91 -1.17 24.34 -33.58
N THR A 92 -0.59 24.02 -34.72
CA THR A 92 0.84 24.09 -35.02
C THR A 92 1.40 25.46 -34.69
N ALA A 93 2.54 25.54 -33.99
CA ALA A 93 3.73 26.32 -34.39
C ALA A 93 4.71 26.58 -33.22
N ALA A 94 5.99 26.70 -33.62
CA ALA A 94 7.08 27.43 -32.99
C ALA A 94 7.89 26.76 -31.87
N LYS A 95 9.05 26.26 -32.32
CA LYS A 95 10.32 26.11 -31.59
C LYS A 95 10.59 27.36 -30.73
N GLN A 96 10.69 27.18 -29.41
CA GLN A 96 11.21 28.19 -28.48
C GLN A 96 12.57 27.75 -27.90
N PRO A 97 13.52 28.69 -27.70
CA PRO A 97 14.91 28.38 -27.36
C PRO A 97 15.09 27.96 -25.89
N ALA A 98 16.16 27.19 -25.67
CA ALA A 98 16.59 26.73 -24.35
C ALA A 98 16.75 27.90 -23.37
N SER A 99 16.08 27.80 -22.22
CA SER A 99 16.17 28.73 -21.08
C SER A 99 16.49 27.93 -19.80
N PRO A 100 17.15 28.54 -18.80
CA PRO A 100 18.25 27.91 -18.07
C PRO A 100 17.80 26.90 -17.00
N LYS A 101 18.73 25.98 -16.69
CA LYS A 101 18.60 24.93 -15.66
C LYS A 101 18.12 25.53 -14.34
N LYS A 102 16.86 25.28 -13.99
CA LYS A 102 16.37 25.47 -12.62
C LYS A 102 16.92 24.31 -11.80
N GLU A 103 17.83 24.62 -10.88
CA GLU A 103 18.28 23.65 -9.88
C GLU A 103 17.07 23.09 -9.13
N HIS A 104 16.93 21.75 -9.15
CA HIS A 104 15.89 21.06 -8.40
C HIS A 104 16.23 21.13 -6.90
N ILE A 105 15.75 22.16 -6.23
CA ILE A 105 15.83 22.28 -4.77
C ILE A 105 14.87 21.24 -4.16
N ASN A 106 15.43 20.26 -3.43
CA ASN A 106 14.67 19.18 -2.83
C ASN A 106 13.81 19.71 -1.65
N PRO A 107 12.50 19.44 -1.58
CA PRO A 107 11.66 19.89 -0.45
C PRO A 107 11.98 19.18 0.88
N ILE A 108 12.77 18.10 0.87
CA ILE A 108 13.19 17.35 2.07
C ILE A 108 14.40 18.01 2.75
N THR A 109 15.22 18.77 2.02
CA THR A 109 16.50 19.29 2.54
C THR A 109 16.37 20.65 3.24
N ASN A 110 15.21 21.32 3.18
CA ASN A 110 15.03 22.68 3.69
C ASN A 110 14.17 22.77 4.96
N LYS A 111 14.14 21.72 5.77
CA LYS A 111 13.51 21.77 7.09
C LYS A 111 14.60 22.02 8.12
N SER A 112 14.61 23.21 8.72
CA SER A 112 15.52 23.55 9.82
C SER A 112 15.19 22.64 10.99
N TYR A 113 16.11 21.71 11.30
CA TYR A 113 15.94 20.78 12.40
C TYR A 113 16.57 21.35 13.67
N PRO A 114 15.87 21.34 14.81
CA PRO A 114 16.50 21.63 16.09
C PRO A 114 17.68 20.65 16.29
N SER A 115 18.76 21.10 16.92
CA SER A 115 20.01 20.35 17.13
C SER A 115 19.88 19.10 18.02
N LYS A 116 18.66 18.69 18.36
CA LYS A 116 18.36 17.55 19.22
C LYS A 116 18.58 16.22 18.48
N PRO A 117 19.02 15.16 19.18
CA PRO A 117 19.13 13.84 18.57
C PRO A 117 17.75 13.28 18.21
N ALA A 118 17.71 12.41 17.19
CA ALA A 118 16.47 11.83 16.67
C ALA A 118 15.58 11.19 17.76
N GLY A 119 16.20 10.51 18.73
CA GLY A 119 15.50 9.84 19.83
C GLY A 119 14.69 10.79 20.69
N ASP A 120 15.24 11.96 21.02
CA ASP A 120 14.56 12.95 21.86
C ASP A 120 13.39 13.59 21.11
N LEU A 121 13.58 13.90 19.83
CA LEU A 121 12.51 14.40 18.95
C LEU A 121 11.33 13.43 18.86
N ILE A 122 11.61 12.13 18.75
CA ILE A 122 10.58 11.10 18.69
C ILE A 122 9.85 10.98 20.03
N ARG A 123 10.59 10.99 21.15
CA ARG A 123 10.03 10.88 22.51
C ARG A 123 9.07 12.03 22.82
N GLU A 124 9.47 13.26 22.52
CA GLU A 124 8.69 14.49 22.76
C GLU A 124 7.48 14.65 21.82
N SER A 125 7.39 13.86 20.75
CA SER A 125 6.35 14.03 19.73
C SER A 125 4.95 13.57 20.16
N THR A 126 3.92 14.05 19.46
CA THR A 126 2.51 13.63 19.64
C THR A 126 2.16 12.33 18.90
N LEU A 127 3.15 11.59 18.39
CA LEU A 127 2.93 10.35 17.64
C LEU A 127 2.41 9.21 18.53
N THR A 128 1.71 8.26 17.93
CA THR A 128 1.25 7.05 18.64
C THR A 128 2.43 6.24 19.16
N PRO A 129 2.27 5.47 20.26
CA PRO A 129 3.35 4.67 20.83
C PRO A 129 4.02 3.75 19.80
N PHE A 130 3.22 3.09 18.96
CA PHE A 130 3.72 2.24 17.87
C PHE A 130 4.56 3.01 16.85
N ARG A 131 4.14 4.21 16.45
CA ARG A 131 4.92 5.05 15.51
C ARG A 131 6.22 5.50 16.14
N LYS A 132 6.22 5.90 17.42
CA LYS A 132 7.45 6.24 18.15
C LYS A 132 8.41 5.06 18.16
N GLN A 133 7.95 3.88 18.55
CA GLN A 133 8.76 2.66 18.57
C GLN A 133 9.39 2.34 17.20
N VAL A 134 8.60 2.38 16.12
CA VAL A 134 9.09 2.12 14.76
C VAL A 134 10.15 3.14 14.34
N LEU A 135 9.95 4.44 14.62
CA LEU A 135 10.90 5.49 14.26
C LEU A 135 12.18 5.42 15.08
N THR A 136 12.08 5.12 16.38
CA THR A 136 13.23 4.90 17.27
C THR A 136 14.07 3.73 16.78
N LEU A 137 13.42 2.62 16.44
CA LEU A 137 14.08 1.43 15.89
C LEU A 137 14.80 1.74 14.58
N LEU A 138 14.18 2.53 13.69
CA LEU A 138 14.80 2.96 12.45
C LEU A 138 16.05 3.81 12.67
N SER A 139 16.07 4.68 13.68
CA SER A 139 17.22 5.53 13.99
C SER A 139 18.48 4.73 14.36
N GLN A 140 18.35 3.46 14.72
CA GLN A 140 19.48 2.57 15.01
C GLN A 140 20.20 2.05 13.76
N VAL A 141 19.58 2.14 12.57
CA VAL A 141 20.18 1.63 11.34
C VAL A 141 21.37 2.52 10.94
N PRO A 142 22.61 2.01 10.91
CA PRO A 142 23.79 2.82 10.61
C PRO A 142 23.78 3.36 9.17
N ARG A 143 24.51 4.45 8.94
CA ARG A 143 24.74 4.98 7.59
C ARG A 143 25.45 3.93 6.74
N GLY A 144 24.99 3.75 5.50
CA GLY A 144 25.55 2.77 4.56
C GLY A 144 25.05 1.34 4.74
N GLN A 145 24.19 1.11 5.74
CA GLN A 145 23.44 -0.13 5.90
C GLN A 145 21.96 0.09 5.59
N TYR A 146 21.25 -1.01 5.32
CA TYR A 146 19.82 -0.98 5.06
C TYR A 146 19.13 -2.08 5.87
N THR A 147 17.84 -1.88 6.15
CA THR A 147 16.98 -2.90 6.72
C THR A 147 15.74 -3.10 5.86
N THR A 148 14.87 -4.03 6.23
CA THR A 148 13.61 -4.29 5.51
C THR A 148 12.41 -4.15 6.43
N TYR A 149 11.24 -3.86 5.86
CA TYR A 149 9.99 -3.84 6.62
C TYR A 149 9.74 -5.15 7.36
N ALA A 150 10.12 -6.28 6.74
CA ALA A 150 10.02 -7.61 7.35
C ALA A 150 10.92 -7.74 8.58
N ALA A 151 12.20 -7.34 8.47
CA ALA A 151 13.16 -7.42 9.58
C ALA A 151 12.73 -6.55 10.77
N MET A 152 12.28 -5.32 10.52
CA MET A 152 11.75 -4.46 11.57
C MET A 152 10.50 -5.05 12.23
N SER A 153 9.56 -5.58 11.43
CA SER A 153 8.34 -6.18 11.98
C SER A 153 8.60 -7.44 12.80
N ALA A 154 9.59 -8.25 12.40
CA ALA A 154 10.01 -9.42 13.18
C ALA A 154 10.56 -8.98 14.54
N HIS A 155 11.50 -8.03 14.57
CA HIS A 155 12.07 -7.53 15.81
C HIS A 155 11.02 -6.92 16.76
N ILE A 156 10.07 -6.13 16.24
CA ILE A 156 8.98 -5.57 17.06
C ILE A 156 8.06 -6.68 17.59
N SER A 157 7.81 -7.71 16.78
CA SER A 157 6.99 -8.85 17.19
C SER A 157 7.64 -9.65 18.31
N ASP A 158 8.96 -9.80 18.26
CA ASP A 158 9.73 -10.55 19.26
C ASP A 158 9.90 -9.77 20.58
N THR A 159 9.90 -8.43 20.53
CA THR A 159 10.21 -7.57 21.68
C THR A 159 9.00 -6.93 22.35
N SER A 160 7.88 -6.79 21.66
CA SER A 160 6.73 -6.01 22.16
C SER A 160 5.38 -6.66 21.88
N HIS A 161 4.94 -6.70 20.62
CA HIS A 161 3.63 -7.21 20.23
C HIS A 161 3.62 -7.64 18.78
N LYS A 162 2.78 -8.62 18.45
CA LYS A 162 2.66 -9.15 17.09
C LYS A 162 2.34 -8.02 16.09
N THR A 163 3.22 -7.85 15.10
CA THR A 163 3.05 -6.82 14.06
C THR A 163 3.38 -7.38 12.67
N CYS A 164 3.17 -6.59 11.63
CA CYS A 164 3.46 -7.00 10.26
C CYS A 164 4.17 -5.90 9.46
N ALA A 165 4.86 -6.30 8.38
CA ALA A 165 5.61 -5.39 7.51
C ALA A 165 4.76 -4.22 6.97
N ARG A 166 3.48 -4.47 6.68
CA ARG A 166 2.54 -3.42 6.23
C ARG A 166 2.24 -2.39 7.32
N ALA A 167 2.07 -2.82 8.57
CA ALA A 167 1.87 -1.92 9.70
C ALA A 167 3.08 -1.01 9.92
N VAL A 168 4.29 -1.57 9.84
CA VAL A 168 5.55 -0.81 9.89
C VAL A 168 5.63 0.20 8.74
N GLY A 169 5.33 -0.22 7.51
CA GLY A 169 5.29 0.69 6.35
C GLY A 169 4.31 1.85 6.54
N ASN A 170 3.11 1.57 7.06
CA ASN A 170 2.10 2.59 7.33
C ASN A 170 2.55 3.58 8.43
N ALA A 171 3.18 3.09 9.50
CA ALA A 171 3.70 3.94 10.58
C ALA A 171 4.75 4.95 10.07
N MET A 172 5.50 4.58 9.03
CA MET A 172 6.60 5.36 8.46
C MET A 172 6.22 6.19 7.23
N ARG A 173 5.05 5.96 6.62
CA ARG A 173 4.67 6.55 5.32
C ARG A 173 4.80 8.08 5.30
N ASN A 174 4.37 8.72 6.39
CA ASN A 174 4.51 10.15 6.63
C ASN A 174 5.43 10.39 7.84
N ASN A 175 6.74 10.21 7.63
CA ASN A 175 7.75 10.49 8.66
C ASN A 175 7.93 12.01 8.84
N PRO A 176 7.51 12.60 9.98
CA PRO A 176 7.60 14.05 10.19
C PRO A 176 9.03 14.54 10.45
N PHE A 177 9.96 13.62 10.75
CA PHE A 177 11.34 13.88 11.14
C PHE A 177 12.35 13.59 10.01
N ALA A 178 11.92 13.53 8.76
CA ALA A 178 12.81 13.29 7.62
C ALA A 178 13.61 14.57 7.25
N PRO A 179 14.96 14.57 7.24
CA PRO A 179 15.83 13.42 7.05
C PRO A 179 16.54 12.90 8.32
N VAL A 180 16.32 13.50 9.48
CA VAL A 180 16.95 13.08 10.76
C VAL A 180 16.64 11.62 11.08
N VAL A 181 15.41 11.17 10.83
CA VAL A 181 15.02 9.76 10.89
C VAL A 181 15.14 9.15 9.48
N PRO A 182 16.06 8.19 9.23
CA PRO A 182 16.50 7.80 7.90
C PRO A 182 15.55 6.80 7.22
N CYS A 183 14.33 7.23 6.89
CA CYS A 183 13.32 6.34 6.30
C CYS A 183 13.68 5.78 4.91
N HIS A 184 14.68 6.35 4.24
CA HIS A 184 15.24 5.82 2.99
C HIS A 184 16.03 4.52 3.18
N ARG A 185 16.49 4.19 4.39
CA ARG A 185 17.23 2.95 4.71
C ARG A 185 16.36 1.70 4.80
N VAL A 186 15.03 1.81 4.66
CA VAL A 186 14.12 0.66 4.72
C VAL A 186 13.67 0.24 3.33
N LEU A 187 13.87 -1.03 3.00
CA LEU A 187 13.58 -1.62 1.70
C LEU A 187 12.48 -2.69 1.77
N ALA A 188 12.05 -3.13 0.59
CA ALA A 188 11.21 -4.31 0.46
C ALA A 188 11.97 -5.58 0.88
N ALA A 189 11.25 -6.66 1.18
CA ALA A 189 11.85 -7.92 1.66
C ALA A 189 12.83 -8.55 0.65
N ASP A 190 12.64 -8.29 -0.64
CA ASP A 190 13.49 -8.76 -1.74
C ASP A 190 14.70 -7.85 -2.02
N GLY A 191 14.91 -6.81 -1.21
CA GLY A 191 16.01 -5.85 -1.36
C GLY A 191 15.77 -4.78 -2.44
N ARG A 192 14.58 -4.74 -3.05
CA ARG A 192 14.21 -3.68 -4.00
C ARG A 192 13.81 -2.39 -3.29
N ILE A 193 13.77 -1.31 -4.07
CA ILE A 193 13.24 -0.02 -3.61
C ILE A 193 11.75 -0.19 -3.29
N GLY A 194 11.44 -0.23 -1.99
CA GLY A 194 10.07 -0.12 -1.48
C GLY A 194 9.61 1.34 -1.38
N GLY A 195 8.41 1.55 -0.86
CA GLY A 195 7.79 2.89 -0.79
C GLY A 195 8.63 3.96 -0.07
N PHE A 196 8.48 5.20 -0.54
CA PHE A 196 9.17 6.38 -0.02
C PHE A 196 8.37 7.65 -0.27
N GLY A 197 8.30 8.54 0.72
CA GLY A 197 7.61 9.83 0.59
C GLY A 197 6.11 9.72 0.26
N GLY A 198 5.45 8.64 0.67
CA GLY A 198 4.01 8.43 0.40
C GLY A 198 3.70 7.67 -0.89
N ASP A 199 4.68 7.44 -1.76
CA ASP A 199 4.55 6.72 -3.03
C ASP A 199 5.21 5.33 -2.98
N TRP A 200 4.79 4.40 -3.84
CA TRP A 200 5.24 3.00 -3.83
C TRP A 200 5.79 2.54 -5.18
N GLY A 201 6.78 1.64 -5.14
CA GLY A 201 7.36 0.99 -6.33
C GLY A 201 8.63 1.66 -6.85
N GLU A 202 9.29 0.98 -7.81
CA GLU A 202 10.52 1.46 -8.45
C GLU A 202 10.28 2.70 -9.33
N ASP A 203 9.07 2.84 -9.86
CA ASP A 203 8.62 4.00 -10.65
C ASP A 203 7.95 5.08 -9.79
N GLY A 204 7.92 4.91 -8.46
CA GLY A 204 7.35 5.90 -7.56
C GLY A 204 8.10 7.23 -7.69
N LYS A 205 7.39 8.35 -7.54
CA LYS A 205 7.93 9.73 -7.70
C LYS A 205 9.20 9.97 -6.89
N HIS A 206 9.36 9.29 -5.77
CA HIS A 206 10.50 9.45 -4.87
C HIS A 206 11.48 8.27 -4.87
N ALA A 207 11.26 7.24 -5.70
CA ALA A 207 12.12 6.08 -5.78
C ALA A 207 13.54 6.43 -6.24
N ALA A 208 13.67 7.32 -7.24
CA ALA A 208 14.95 7.82 -7.71
C ALA A 208 15.73 8.56 -6.62
N ILE A 209 15.02 9.38 -5.82
CA ILE A 209 15.62 10.15 -4.71
C ILE A 209 16.12 9.18 -3.63
N LYS A 210 15.31 8.19 -3.23
CA LYS A 210 15.70 7.15 -2.27
C LYS A 210 16.94 6.38 -2.74
N LYS A 211 16.97 5.96 -4.01
CA LYS A 211 18.11 5.25 -4.60
C LYS A 211 19.37 6.11 -4.61
N LYS A 212 19.24 7.41 -4.89
CA LYS A 212 20.36 8.37 -4.81
C LYS A 212 20.89 8.50 -3.38
N MET A 213 20.04 8.73 -2.39
CA MET A 213 20.46 8.84 -0.98
C MET A 213 21.17 7.57 -0.49
N LEU A 214 20.66 6.39 -0.84
CA LEU A 214 21.30 5.12 -0.49
C LEU A 214 22.69 4.98 -1.14
N ARG A 215 22.86 5.38 -2.40
CA ARG A 215 24.16 5.36 -3.08
C ARG A 215 25.16 6.33 -2.45
N GLU A 216 24.71 7.53 -2.06
CA GLU A 216 25.53 8.53 -1.36
C GLU A 216 25.96 8.07 0.05
N GLU A 217 25.24 7.12 0.63
CA GLU A 217 25.64 6.42 1.86
C GLU A 217 26.56 5.22 1.62
N GLY A 218 26.81 4.84 0.36
CA GLY A 218 27.68 3.71 -0.01
C GLY A 218 26.94 2.39 -0.27
N VAL A 219 25.59 2.40 -0.30
CA VAL A 219 24.80 1.19 -0.58
C VAL A 219 24.87 0.86 -2.07
N LYS A 220 25.26 -0.38 -2.38
CA LYS A 220 25.41 -0.88 -3.76
C LYS A 220 24.12 -1.54 -4.25
N PHE A 221 23.86 -1.39 -5.54
CA PHE A 221 22.74 -2.04 -6.22
C PHE A 221 23.27 -2.96 -7.33
N ASP A 222 22.60 -4.09 -7.54
CA ASP A 222 22.88 -5.00 -8.65
C ASP A 222 22.27 -4.49 -9.98
N GLY A 223 22.51 -5.24 -11.06
CA GLY A 223 21.93 -4.95 -12.37
C GLY A 223 20.41 -5.11 -12.44
N SER A 224 19.79 -5.76 -11.45
CA SER A 224 18.34 -5.96 -11.34
C SER A 224 17.64 -4.90 -10.47
N GLY A 225 18.39 -3.94 -9.92
CA GLY A 225 17.86 -2.87 -9.07
C GLY A 225 17.73 -3.22 -7.59
N LYS A 226 18.21 -4.38 -7.15
CA LYS A 226 18.22 -4.83 -5.75
C LYS A 226 19.48 -4.37 -5.04
N VAL A 227 19.37 -4.10 -3.74
CA VAL A 227 20.54 -3.81 -2.91
C VAL A 227 21.37 -5.07 -2.69
N VAL A 228 22.68 -4.91 -2.80
CA VAL A 228 23.68 -5.95 -2.53
C VAL A 228 24.19 -5.80 -1.10
N GLY A 229 24.06 -6.87 -0.31
CA GLY A 229 24.59 -6.92 1.04
C GLY A 229 23.64 -7.61 2.03
N PRO A 230 24.07 -7.77 3.28
CA PRO A 230 23.20 -8.30 4.33
C PRO A 230 22.18 -7.26 4.79
N VAL A 231 20.99 -7.73 5.16
CA VAL A 231 19.96 -6.93 5.83
C VAL A 231 20.40 -6.67 7.28
N PHE A 232 20.40 -5.40 7.70
CA PHE A 232 20.63 -5.04 9.10
C PHE A 232 19.52 -5.57 10.00
N LYS A 233 19.92 -6.38 11.00
CA LYS A 233 19.06 -6.95 12.05
C LYS A 233 19.60 -6.72 13.47
N GLY A 234 20.70 -5.98 13.61
CA GLY A 234 21.37 -5.71 14.89
C GLY A 234 20.66 -4.66 15.73
N PHE A 235 19.33 -4.74 15.79
CA PHE A 235 18.52 -3.83 16.58
C PHE A 235 18.73 -4.09 18.06
N GLN A 236 18.86 -3.02 18.83
CA GLN A 236 18.89 -3.05 20.28
C GLN A 236 17.46 -2.86 20.78
N GLY A 237 17.05 -3.69 21.73
CA GLY A 237 15.80 -3.48 22.46
C GLY A 237 15.84 -2.13 23.18
N ASP A 238 14.71 -1.42 23.20
CA ASP A 238 14.57 -0.25 24.05
C ASP A 238 14.81 -0.72 25.49
N GLY A 239 15.98 -0.38 26.04
CA GLY A 239 16.42 -0.80 27.37
C GLY A 239 15.46 -0.27 28.44
N LYS A 240 14.38 -1.00 28.68
CA LYS A 240 13.65 -1.02 29.94
C LYS A 240 14.11 -2.28 30.66
N LYS A 241 15.21 -2.17 31.39
CA LYS A 241 15.40 -2.93 32.63
C LYS A 241 14.84 -2.10 33.75
#